data_AF-A0A354FIT2-F1
#
_entry.id   AF-A0A354FIT2-F1
#
_cell.length_a   1.000
_cell.length_b   1.000
_cell.length_c   1.000
_cell.angle_alpha   90.00
_cell.angle_beta   90.00
_cell.angle_gamma   90.00
#
_symmetry.space_group_name_H-M   'P 1'
#
loop_
_entity.id
_entity.type
_entity.pdbx_description
1 polymer ?
#
loop_
_entity_poly.entity_id
_entity_poly.type
_entity_poly.pdbx_seq_one_letter_code
_entity_poly.pdbx_strand_id
1 'polypeptide(L)'
;GCAVILDIDYRPVLWGLTAAGDGESRFVASASVTGVLQPLLPDLDLIIGTEEEVMIAGGKAALEDSLEAIRKISAATIVLKRGALGCEVFTPAAAESIKARPFPIEVLNILGAGDAFASGFLRGWLRGERLETCALWGNANGALTVTRHGCSPAMASFTELQHLIENFDRDPKVLASPSLLRLHQRTVLGMPRNQPLKVLAFDHRRLFEESCSLQEISTTQISKFKQLVFEGFKQVNKENPEEALALLVDPEFGGSILQESAYGGYHVGMPIERSGSFPVEWLTEKNLYEYLVQCPSTWFVKVLWNYHPHLEATHKLEQLARLRKLQSVCDALERRLMLEMILPEGLRKDGGMLAKAIEEVYEHQLFPHWWKLNPTDTQAEWDQFTAMLDRYDPEVGVIVLGNNAPLKQFEQWFRIVRSTPHACGFAIGRSIFWEPWLDFSSGTVEAQAIPGLIAERYQQMIDLWQHSQTPPA
;
A
#
# COMPACT_ATOMS: atom_id res chain seq x y z
N GLY A 1 0.83 1.69 -37.75
CA GLY A 1 -0.08 2.83 -37.51
C GLY A 1 -0.34 2.97 -36.03
N CYS A 2 -1.14 3.95 -35.64
CA CYS A 2 -1.74 4.02 -34.30
C CYS A 2 -3.04 3.20 -34.31
N ALA A 3 -3.28 2.36 -33.31
CA ALA A 3 -4.53 1.63 -33.19
C ALA A 3 -5.67 2.56 -32.73
N VAL A 4 -6.82 2.48 -33.37
CA VAL A 4 -8.03 3.24 -33.04
C VAL A 4 -9.05 2.32 -32.40
N ILE A 5 -9.41 2.60 -31.15
CA ILE A 5 -10.28 1.76 -30.33
C ILE A 5 -11.49 2.60 -29.91
N LEU A 6 -12.68 2.00 -29.99
CA LEU A 6 -13.91 2.57 -29.43
C LEU A 6 -14.48 1.64 -28.35
N ASP A 7 -14.56 2.13 -27.11
CA ASP A 7 -15.57 1.62 -26.17
C ASP A 7 -16.84 2.44 -26.38
N ILE A 8 -17.94 1.79 -26.75
CA ILE A 8 -19.16 2.47 -27.17
C ILE A 8 -19.75 3.29 -26.01
N ASP A 9 -19.61 2.79 -24.77
CA ASP A 9 -20.05 3.41 -23.50
C ASP A 9 -21.38 4.16 -23.60
N TYR A 10 -22.36 3.54 -24.26
CA TYR A 10 -23.63 4.18 -24.55
C TYR A 10 -24.48 4.29 -23.29
N ARG A 11 -24.88 5.53 -22.97
CA ARG A 11 -25.77 5.85 -21.85
C ARG A 11 -26.92 6.72 -22.37
N PRO A 12 -28.16 6.22 -22.44
CA PRO A 12 -29.31 6.98 -22.95
C PRO A 12 -29.46 8.38 -22.33
N VAL A 13 -29.19 8.51 -21.03
CA VAL A 13 -29.28 9.78 -20.29
C VAL A 13 -28.29 10.83 -20.81
N LEU A 14 -27.07 10.43 -21.19
CA LEU A 14 -26.05 11.34 -21.72
C LEU A 14 -26.38 11.81 -23.14
N TRP A 15 -27.24 11.07 -23.83
CA TRP A 15 -27.79 11.43 -25.14
C TRP A 15 -29.14 12.16 -25.06
N GLY A 16 -29.62 12.48 -23.85
CA GLY A 16 -30.90 13.16 -23.64
C GLY A 16 -32.12 12.32 -24.01
N LEU A 17 -31.98 10.99 -24.04
CA LEU A 17 -33.05 10.05 -24.42
C LEU A 17 -33.91 9.62 -23.23
N THR A 18 -33.43 9.87 -22.01
CA THR A 18 -34.15 9.63 -20.75
C THR A 18 -34.08 10.86 -19.84
N ALA A 19 -34.83 10.84 -18.73
CA ALA A 19 -34.83 11.94 -17.77
C ALA A 19 -33.49 12.06 -17.02
N ALA A 20 -33.13 13.29 -16.63
CA ALA A 20 -31.94 13.52 -15.82
C ALA A 20 -32.01 12.72 -14.50
N GLY A 21 -30.97 11.95 -14.21
CA GLY A 21 -30.91 11.05 -13.05
C GLY A 21 -31.29 9.59 -13.33
N ASP A 22 -31.81 9.28 -14.52
CA ASP A 22 -32.05 7.88 -14.94
C ASP A 22 -30.76 7.24 -15.49
N GLY A 23 -29.91 6.77 -14.57
CA GLY A 23 -28.68 6.04 -14.89
C GLY A 23 -28.87 4.52 -15.05
N GLU A 24 -30.05 3.99 -14.71
CA GLU A 24 -30.32 2.55 -14.72
C GLU A 24 -30.77 2.06 -16.09
N SER A 25 -31.48 2.90 -16.86
CA SER A 25 -31.86 2.59 -18.24
C SER A 25 -30.63 2.38 -19.13
N ARG A 26 -30.36 1.13 -19.51
CA ARG A 26 -29.19 0.76 -20.33
C ARG A 26 -29.41 0.87 -21.83
N PHE A 27 -30.66 0.96 -22.29
CA PHE A 27 -30.95 1.00 -23.72
C PHE A 27 -32.18 1.84 -24.07
N VAL A 28 -32.02 2.74 -25.04
CA VAL A 28 -33.12 3.40 -25.77
C VAL A 28 -32.74 3.45 -27.24
N ALA A 29 -33.55 2.86 -28.12
CA ALA A 29 -33.26 2.90 -29.56
C ALA A 29 -33.26 4.36 -30.06
N SER A 30 -32.24 4.73 -30.84
CA SER A 30 -32.13 6.08 -31.40
C SER A 30 -31.37 6.08 -32.72
N ALA A 31 -32.10 6.34 -33.81
CA ALA A 31 -31.51 6.48 -35.15
C ALA A 31 -30.51 7.64 -35.23
N SER A 32 -30.69 8.69 -34.40
CA SER A 32 -29.73 9.79 -34.29
C SER A 32 -28.39 9.32 -33.75
N VAL A 33 -28.40 8.56 -32.65
CA VAL A 33 -27.17 8.01 -32.05
C VAL A 33 -26.49 7.03 -33.00
N THR A 34 -27.27 6.10 -33.60
CA THR A 34 -26.76 5.18 -34.62
C THR A 34 -26.10 5.92 -35.78
N GLY A 35 -26.73 6.99 -36.28
CA GLY A 35 -26.22 7.82 -37.37
C GLY A 35 -24.92 8.56 -37.04
N VAL A 36 -24.62 8.78 -35.76
CA VAL A 36 -23.33 9.32 -35.30
C VAL A 36 -22.27 8.21 -35.19
N LEU A 37 -22.62 7.03 -34.69
CA LEU A 37 -21.67 5.94 -34.45
C LEU A 37 -21.22 5.25 -35.75
N GLN A 38 -22.17 4.90 -36.63
CA GLN A 38 -21.89 4.07 -37.82
C GLN A 38 -20.81 4.63 -38.76
N PRO A 39 -20.75 5.95 -39.03
CA PRO A 39 -19.69 6.53 -39.86
C PRO A 39 -18.28 6.34 -39.30
N LEU A 40 -18.12 6.15 -37.98
CA LEU A 40 -16.82 5.97 -37.34
C LEU A 40 -16.32 4.53 -37.43
N LEU A 41 -17.24 3.55 -37.50
CA LEU A 41 -16.91 2.13 -37.38
C LEU A 41 -15.91 1.59 -38.44
N PRO A 42 -15.92 2.05 -39.71
CA PRO A 42 -14.95 1.59 -40.71
C PRO A 42 -13.49 1.93 -40.37
N ASP A 43 -13.26 2.99 -39.59
CA ASP A 43 -11.93 3.50 -39.27
C ASP A 43 -11.35 2.93 -37.95
N LEU A 44 -12.06 1.99 -37.32
CA LEU A 44 -11.67 1.38 -36.05
C LEU A 44 -10.93 0.06 -36.25
N ASP A 45 -9.96 -0.20 -35.37
CA ASP A 45 -9.29 -1.50 -35.28
C ASP A 45 -9.99 -2.43 -34.26
N LEU A 46 -10.62 -1.84 -33.24
CA LEU A 46 -11.27 -2.55 -32.14
C LEU A 46 -12.52 -1.80 -31.66
N ILE A 47 -13.62 -2.54 -31.49
CA ILE A 47 -14.88 -2.05 -30.92
C ILE A 47 -15.17 -2.86 -29.66
N ILE A 48 -15.45 -2.20 -28.55
CA ILE A 48 -15.83 -2.83 -27.28
C ILE A 48 -17.24 -2.34 -26.91
N GLY A 49 -18.13 -3.26 -26.53
CA GLY A 49 -19.48 -2.89 -26.13
C GLY A 49 -20.23 -4.00 -25.41
N THR A 50 -21.20 -3.66 -24.55
CA THR A 50 -22.24 -4.59 -24.07
C THR A 50 -23.22 -4.95 -25.17
N GLU A 51 -24.18 -5.83 -24.86
CA GLU A 51 -25.25 -6.21 -25.79
C GLU A 51 -26.07 -4.98 -26.23
N GLU A 52 -26.42 -4.08 -25.31
CA GLU A 52 -27.13 -2.82 -25.58
C GLU A 52 -26.32 -1.84 -26.42
N GLU A 53 -25.02 -1.73 -26.10
CA GLU A 53 -24.07 -0.86 -26.80
C GLU A 53 -23.86 -1.32 -28.25
N VAL A 54 -23.77 -2.63 -28.49
CA VAL A 54 -23.68 -3.19 -29.85
C VAL A 54 -25.00 -2.99 -30.61
N MET A 55 -26.15 -3.13 -29.95
CA MET A 55 -27.46 -2.89 -30.58
C MET A 55 -27.61 -1.45 -31.07
N ILE A 56 -27.20 -0.45 -30.27
CA ILE A 56 -27.29 0.95 -30.70
C ILE A 56 -26.32 1.27 -31.84
N ALA A 57 -25.12 0.69 -31.85
CA ALA A 57 -24.15 0.89 -32.91
C ALA A 57 -24.56 0.21 -34.23
N GLY A 58 -25.13 -0.99 -34.14
CA GLY A 58 -25.65 -1.73 -35.31
C GLY A 58 -27.00 -1.20 -35.83
N GLY A 59 -27.77 -0.50 -35.00
CA GLY A 59 -29.05 0.08 -35.38
C GLY A 59 -30.15 -0.96 -35.63
N LYS A 60 -30.05 -2.14 -35.01
CA LYS A 60 -31.06 -3.21 -35.10
C LYS A 60 -31.61 -3.53 -33.71
N ALA A 61 -32.80 -4.14 -33.68
CA ALA A 61 -33.45 -4.53 -32.44
C ALA A 61 -32.89 -5.84 -31.85
N ALA A 62 -32.32 -6.70 -32.70
CA ALA A 62 -31.66 -7.94 -32.29
C ALA A 62 -30.14 -7.75 -32.28
N LEU A 63 -29.48 -8.43 -31.33
CA LEU A 63 -28.04 -8.38 -31.17
C LEU A 63 -27.30 -8.98 -32.37
N GLU A 64 -27.76 -10.12 -32.86
CA GLU A 64 -27.17 -10.84 -33.99
C GLU A 64 -27.24 -10.00 -35.27
N ASP A 65 -28.40 -9.39 -35.55
CA ASP A 65 -28.58 -8.49 -36.69
C ASP A 65 -27.69 -7.24 -36.57
N SER A 66 -27.49 -6.74 -35.35
CA SER A 66 -26.62 -5.59 -35.06
C SER A 66 -25.15 -5.92 -35.30
N LEU A 67 -24.70 -7.09 -34.82
CA LEU A 67 -23.36 -7.60 -35.08
C LEU A 67 -23.13 -7.78 -36.58
N GLU A 68 -24.08 -8.36 -37.31
CA GLU A 68 -23.97 -8.51 -38.77
C GLU A 68 -23.93 -7.16 -39.48
N ALA A 69 -24.73 -6.18 -39.04
CA ALA A 69 -24.73 -4.83 -39.59
C ALA A 69 -23.38 -4.13 -39.40
N ILE A 70 -22.76 -4.23 -38.22
CA ILE A 70 -21.43 -3.66 -37.94
C ILE A 70 -20.36 -4.36 -38.80
N ARG A 71 -20.38 -5.70 -38.86
CA ARG A 71 -19.39 -6.49 -39.63
C ARG A 71 -19.47 -6.26 -41.14
N LYS A 72 -20.60 -5.78 -41.66
CA LYS A 72 -20.74 -5.40 -43.08
C LYS A 72 -20.03 -4.10 -43.44
N ILE A 73 -19.81 -3.21 -42.47
CA ILE A 73 -19.26 -1.87 -42.70
C ILE A 73 -17.90 -1.65 -42.03
N SER A 74 -17.47 -2.54 -41.14
CA SER A 74 -16.23 -2.42 -40.39
C SER A 74 -15.40 -3.70 -40.45
N ALA A 75 -14.08 -3.54 -40.54
CA ALA A 75 -13.09 -4.61 -40.38
C ALA A 75 -12.49 -4.62 -38.96
N ALA A 76 -13.09 -3.93 -38.00
CA ALA A 76 -12.66 -3.95 -36.61
C ALA A 76 -12.88 -5.33 -35.98
N THR A 77 -12.04 -5.68 -35.02
CA THR A 77 -12.38 -6.75 -34.07
C THR A 77 -13.47 -6.24 -33.13
N ILE A 78 -14.54 -7.01 -32.89
CA ILE A 78 -15.64 -6.63 -31.99
C ILE A 78 -15.54 -7.47 -30.71
N VAL A 79 -15.51 -6.82 -29.56
CA VAL A 79 -15.51 -7.45 -28.24
C VAL A 79 -16.85 -7.17 -27.56
N LEU A 80 -17.69 -8.19 -27.52
CA LEU A 80 -18.99 -8.15 -26.89
C LEU A 80 -18.90 -8.56 -25.42
N LYS A 81 -19.12 -7.61 -24.51
CA LYS A 81 -19.22 -7.82 -23.05
C LYS A 81 -20.59 -8.44 -22.73
N ARG A 82 -20.62 -9.55 -22.00
CA ARG A 82 -21.85 -10.31 -21.64
C ARG A 82 -22.01 -10.53 -20.14
N GLY A 83 -21.52 -9.58 -19.33
CA GLY A 83 -21.60 -9.62 -17.87
C GLY A 83 -21.05 -10.92 -17.29
N ALA A 84 -21.88 -11.64 -16.51
CA ALA A 84 -21.50 -12.91 -15.87
C ALA A 84 -21.14 -14.03 -16.87
N LEU A 85 -21.55 -13.93 -18.14
CA LEU A 85 -21.19 -14.87 -19.19
C LEU A 85 -19.79 -14.59 -19.80
N GLY A 86 -19.09 -13.55 -19.35
CA GLY A 86 -17.78 -13.16 -19.85
C GLY A 86 -17.88 -12.28 -21.10
N CYS A 87 -17.17 -12.64 -22.16
CA CYS A 87 -17.19 -11.91 -23.43
C CYS A 87 -17.05 -12.83 -24.64
N GLU A 88 -17.43 -12.30 -25.80
CA GLU A 88 -17.26 -12.93 -27.11
C GLU A 88 -16.49 -11.97 -28.02
N VAL A 89 -15.48 -12.49 -28.73
CA VAL A 89 -14.64 -11.72 -29.64
C VAL A 89 -14.89 -12.16 -31.07
N PHE A 90 -15.31 -11.24 -31.93
CA PHE A 90 -15.58 -11.47 -33.34
C PHE A 90 -14.47 -10.83 -34.16
N THR A 91 -13.74 -11.64 -34.91
CA THR A 91 -12.76 -11.13 -35.87
C THR A 91 -13.38 -11.02 -37.26
N PRO A 92 -12.84 -10.17 -38.15
CA PRO A 92 -13.35 -10.05 -39.52
C PRO A 92 -13.33 -11.36 -40.29
N ALA A 93 -12.30 -12.19 -40.05
CA ALA A 93 -12.04 -13.41 -40.82
C ALA A 93 -12.75 -14.66 -40.28
N ALA A 94 -13.18 -14.68 -39.01
CA ALA A 94 -13.75 -15.87 -38.38
C ALA A 94 -15.28 -15.89 -38.44
N ALA A 95 -15.84 -17.06 -38.76
CA ALA A 95 -17.28 -17.30 -38.67
C ALA A 95 -17.76 -17.41 -37.21
N GLU A 96 -16.96 -18.05 -36.35
CA GLU A 96 -17.26 -18.26 -34.94
C GLU A 96 -16.64 -17.17 -34.05
N SER A 97 -17.27 -16.92 -32.90
CA SER A 97 -16.73 -16.04 -31.88
C SER A 97 -15.70 -16.77 -31.01
N ILE A 98 -14.66 -16.04 -30.61
CA ILE A 98 -13.67 -16.50 -29.65
C ILE A 98 -14.18 -16.17 -28.25
N LYS A 99 -14.12 -17.15 -27.34
CA LYS A 99 -14.58 -17.01 -25.95
C LYS A 99 -13.45 -17.33 -25.00
N ALA A 100 -13.45 -16.66 -23.84
CA ALA A 100 -12.64 -17.05 -22.70
C ALA A 100 -13.55 -17.45 -21.53
N ARG A 101 -12.99 -18.19 -20.56
CA ARG A 101 -13.75 -18.61 -19.39
C ARG A 101 -14.31 -17.39 -18.63
N PRO A 102 -15.53 -17.46 -18.10
CA PRO A 102 -16.06 -16.47 -17.17
C PRO A 102 -15.56 -16.73 -15.73
N PHE A 103 -15.78 -15.76 -14.85
CA PHE A 103 -15.51 -15.86 -13.42
C PHE A 103 -16.83 -15.64 -12.66
N PRO A 104 -17.59 -16.70 -12.33
CA PRO A 104 -18.83 -16.58 -11.59
C PRO A 104 -18.56 -16.13 -10.15
N ILE A 105 -19.04 -14.93 -9.81
CA ILE A 105 -18.73 -14.24 -8.55
C ILE A 105 -20.00 -13.57 -8.01
N GLU A 106 -19.98 -13.24 -6.72
CA GLU A 106 -21.01 -12.38 -6.13
C GLU A 106 -20.66 -10.92 -6.43
N VAL A 107 -21.57 -10.23 -7.11
CA VAL A 107 -21.39 -8.82 -7.51
C VAL A 107 -21.72 -7.92 -6.33
N LEU A 108 -20.74 -7.13 -5.91
CA LEU A 108 -20.89 -6.13 -4.86
C LEU A 108 -21.20 -4.75 -5.44
N ASN A 109 -20.49 -4.35 -6.50
CA ASN A 109 -20.66 -3.08 -7.19
C ASN A 109 -20.31 -3.23 -8.68
N ILE A 110 -21.12 -2.69 -9.59
CA ILE A 110 -20.88 -2.75 -11.04
C ILE A 110 -20.08 -1.56 -11.60
N LEU A 111 -19.85 -0.53 -10.78
CA LEU A 111 -19.12 0.67 -11.20
C LEU A 111 -17.68 0.32 -11.62
N GLY A 112 -17.27 0.78 -12.80
CA GLY A 112 -15.91 0.54 -13.33
C GLY A 112 -15.67 -0.85 -13.92
N ALA A 113 -16.65 -1.75 -13.92
CA ALA A 113 -16.49 -3.11 -14.47
C ALA A 113 -16.12 -3.10 -15.97
N GLY A 114 -16.72 -2.19 -16.73
CA GLY A 114 -16.43 -2.00 -18.16
C GLY A 114 -14.99 -1.52 -18.40
N ASP A 115 -14.57 -0.49 -17.68
CA ASP A 115 -13.20 0.05 -17.77
C ASP A 115 -12.14 -0.97 -17.32
N ALA A 116 -12.43 -1.74 -16.27
CA ALA A 116 -11.58 -2.83 -15.80
C ALA A 116 -11.47 -3.93 -16.87
N PHE A 117 -12.61 -4.34 -17.45
CA PHE A 117 -12.60 -5.29 -18.55
C PHE A 117 -11.78 -4.77 -19.74
N ALA A 118 -12.02 -3.54 -20.17
CA ALA A 118 -11.34 -2.94 -21.31
C ALA A 118 -9.83 -2.84 -21.05
N SER A 119 -9.41 -2.39 -19.87
CA SER A 119 -7.98 -2.32 -19.51
C SER A 119 -7.31 -3.69 -19.49
N GLY A 120 -7.98 -4.73 -18.97
CA GLY A 120 -7.49 -6.10 -19.01
C GLY A 120 -7.34 -6.63 -20.44
N PHE A 121 -8.36 -6.42 -21.28
CA PHE A 121 -8.35 -6.84 -22.67
C PHE A 121 -7.24 -6.12 -23.48
N LEU A 122 -7.19 -4.80 -23.38
CA LEU A 122 -6.24 -3.95 -24.09
C LEU A 122 -4.79 -4.22 -23.69
N ARG A 123 -4.56 -4.60 -22.42
CA ARG A 123 -3.24 -5.02 -21.94
C ARG A 123 -2.69 -6.20 -22.74
N GLY A 124 -3.52 -7.19 -23.06
CA GLY A 124 -3.14 -8.32 -23.92
C GLY A 124 -3.08 -7.92 -25.40
N TRP A 125 -4.11 -7.22 -25.89
CA TRP A 125 -4.26 -6.91 -27.32
C TRP A 125 -3.14 -6.02 -27.84
N LEU A 126 -2.78 -4.96 -27.11
CA LEU A 126 -1.67 -4.07 -27.46
C LEU A 126 -0.29 -4.74 -27.41
N ARG A 127 -0.19 -5.91 -26.77
CA ARG A 127 1.04 -6.73 -26.70
C ARG A 127 1.03 -7.89 -27.70
N GLY A 128 0.02 -7.98 -28.56
CA GLY A 128 -0.09 -9.05 -29.57
C GLY A 128 -0.37 -10.43 -28.96
N GLU A 129 -0.97 -10.49 -27.77
CA GLU A 129 -1.41 -11.77 -27.20
C GLU A 129 -2.58 -12.36 -27.99
N ARG A 130 -2.80 -13.68 -27.83
CA ARG A 130 -3.94 -14.36 -28.44
C ARG A 130 -5.25 -13.76 -27.92
N LEU A 131 -6.28 -13.68 -28.76
CA LEU A 131 -7.56 -13.07 -28.41
C LEU A 131 -8.26 -13.80 -27.24
N GLU A 132 -8.08 -15.12 -27.11
CA GLU A 132 -8.54 -15.89 -25.95
C GLU A 132 -7.88 -15.38 -24.66
N THR A 133 -6.60 -15.04 -24.71
CA THR A 133 -5.84 -14.52 -23.58
C THR A 133 -6.27 -13.08 -23.25
N CYS A 134 -6.48 -12.24 -24.27
CA CYS A 134 -7.04 -10.89 -24.08
C CYS A 134 -8.42 -10.93 -23.41
N ALA A 135 -9.31 -11.80 -23.92
CA ALA A 135 -10.64 -12.02 -23.37
C ALA A 135 -10.58 -12.54 -21.92
N LEU A 136 -9.63 -13.42 -21.61
CA LEU A 136 -9.41 -13.94 -20.26
C LEU A 136 -9.00 -12.82 -19.28
N TRP A 137 -8.05 -11.95 -19.67
CA TRP A 137 -7.65 -10.81 -18.85
C TRP A 137 -8.80 -9.83 -18.62
N GLY A 138 -9.58 -9.53 -19.65
CA GLY A 138 -10.75 -8.66 -19.53
C GLY A 138 -11.79 -9.25 -18.57
N ASN A 139 -12.17 -10.51 -18.76
CA ASN A 139 -13.11 -11.20 -17.88
C ASN A 139 -12.62 -11.21 -16.42
N ALA A 140 -11.34 -11.51 -16.18
CA ALA A 140 -10.77 -11.57 -14.84
C ALA A 140 -10.78 -10.20 -14.15
N ASN A 141 -10.41 -9.14 -14.86
CA ASN A 141 -10.35 -7.80 -14.29
C ASN A 141 -11.74 -7.23 -14.00
N GLY A 142 -12.68 -7.42 -14.92
CA GLY A 142 -14.09 -7.08 -14.70
C GLY A 142 -14.64 -7.79 -13.46
N ALA A 143 -14.41 -9.11 -13.35
CA ALA A 143 -14.88 -9.91 -12.22
C ALA A 143 -14.27 -9.49 -10.87
N LEU A 144 -12.96 -9.20 -10.82
CA LEU A 144 -12.29 -8.78 -9.58
C LEU A 144 -12.74 -7.38 -9.14
N THR A 145 -12.92 -6.46 -10.09
CA THR A 145 -13.33 -5.09 -9.78
C THR A 145 -14.71 -5.06 -9.12
N VAL A 146 -15.64 -5.89 -9.60
CA VAL A 146 -17.01 -5.89 -9.07
C VAL A 146 -17.18 -6.59 -7.72
N THR A 147 -16.14 -7.24 -7.19
CA THR A 147 -16.12 -7.77 -5.81
C THR A 147 -15.67 -6.73 -4.78
N ARG A 148 -15.44 -5.48 -5.20
CA ARG A 148 -14.96 -4.38 -4.35
C ARG A 148 -15.92 -3.20 -4.43
N HIS A 149 -15.89 -2.32 -3.43
CA HIS A 149 -16.79 -1.16 -3.37
C HIS A 149 -16.36 0.00 -4.28
N GLY A 150 -15.07 0.15 -4.59
CA GLY A 150 -14.55 1.26 -5.39
C GLY A 150 -14.74 1.07 -6.90
N CYS A 151 -14.50 2.14 -7.67
CA CYS A 151 -14.37 2.09 -9.13
C CYS A 151 -12.88 1.98 -9.51
N SER A 152 -12.21 3.07 -9.90
CA SER A 152 -10.80 3.05 -10.28
C SER A 152 -9.85 2.52 -9.18
N PRO A 153 -10.00 2.87 -7.88
CA PRO A 153 -9.14 2.31 -6.83
C PRO A 153 -9.30 0.79 -6.65
N ALA A 154 -10.43 0.22 -7.10
CA ALA A 154 -10.70 -1.20 -6.98
C ALA A 154 -10.11 -2.05 -8.13
N MET A 155 -9.64 -1.42 -9.22
CA MET A 155 -9.11 -2.12 -10.37
C MET A 155 -7.88 -2.97 -10.00
N ALA A 156 -7.80 -4.16 -10.58
CA ALA A 156 -6.72 -5.09 -10.26
C ALA A 156 -5.40 -4.65 -10.90
N SER A 157 -4.31 -4.81 -10.15
CA SER A 157 -2.98 -4.87 -10.75
C SER A 157 -2.81 -6.11 -11.62
N PHE A 158 -1.81 -6.10 -12.50
CA PHE A 158 -1.54 -7.26 -13.34
C PHE A 158 -1.17 -8.51 -12.52
N THR A 159 -0.44 -8.33 -11.42
CA THR A 159 -0.09 -9.44 -10.52
C THR A 159 -1.34 -10.06 -9.88
N GLU A 160 -2.31 -9.23 -9.48
CA GLU A 160 -3.60 -9.72 -8.98
C GLU A 160 -4.36 -10.53 -10.04
N LEU A 161 -4.36 -10.06 -11.30
CA LEU A 161 -5.01 -10.80 -12.40
C LEU A 161 -4.37 -12.17 -12.63
N GLN A 162 -3.03 -12.24 -12.64
CA GLN A 162 -2.32 -13.50 -12.76
C GLN A 162 -2.66 -14.45 -11.61
N HIS A 163 -2.61 -13.94 -10.37
CA HIS A 163 -2.94 -14.73 -9.19
C HIS A 163 -4.38 -15.25 -9.21
N LEU A 164 -5.34 -14.40 -9.56
CA LEU A 164 -6.73 -14.81 -9.75
C LEU A 164 -6.83 -15.92 -10.79
N ILE A 165 -6.24 -15.72 -11.96
CA ILE A 165 -6.36 -16.66 -13.07
C ILE A 165 -5.76 -18.04 -12.74
N GLU A 166 -4.60 -18.07 -12.09
CA GLU A 166 -3.90 -19.30 -11.73
C GLU A 166 -4.64 -20.12 -10.67
N ASN A 167 -5.40 -19.47 -9.78
CA ASN A 167 -5.95 -20.11 -8.59
C ASN A 167 -7.47 -20.30 -8.61
N PHE A 168 -8.21 -19.53 -9.42
CA PHE A 168 -9.68 -19.52 -9.40
C PHE A 168 -10.34 -20.89 -9.61
N ASP A 169 -9.83 -21.72 -10.53
CA ASP A 169 -10.41 -23.04 -10.80
C ASP A 169 -10.25 -24.00 -9.62
N ARG A 170 -9.23 -23.79 -8.78
CA ARG A 170 -8.98 -24.58 -7.57
C ARG A 170 -9.78 -24.06 -6.39
N ASP A 171 -9.87 -22.74 -6.26
CA ASP A 171 -10.62 -22.07 -5.20
C ASP A 171 -11.28 -20.78 -5.72
N PRO A 172 -12.59 -20.82 -6.06
CA PRO A 172 -13.32 -19.62 -6.44
C PRO A 172 -13.37 -18.54 -5.35
N LYS A 173 -13.12 -18.89 -4.08
CA LYS A 173 -13.06 -17.94 -2.95
C LYS A 173 -11.74 -17.16 -2.91
N VAL A 174 -10.80 -17.39 -3.84
CA VAL A 174 -9.56 -16.63 -3.95
C VAL A 174 -9.79 -15.11 -3.98
N LEU A 175 -10.93 -14.66 -4.51
CA LEU A 175 -11.33 -13.25 -4.56
C LEU A 175 -11.55 -12.61 -3.18
N ALA A 176 -11.95 -13.41 -2.19
CA ALA A 176 -12.10 -13.01 -0.81
C ALA A 176 -10.90 -13.45 0.07
N SER A 177 -9.84 -13.98 -0.54
CA SER A 177 -8.71 -14.52 0.21
C SER A 177 -7.86 -13.40 0.83
N PRO A 178 -7.35 -13.58 2.06
CA PRO A 178 -6.37 -12.67 2.65
C PRO A 178 -5.11 -12.50 1.80
N SER A 179 -4.73 -13.52 1.02
CA SER A 179 -3.58 -13.46 0.09
C SER A 179 -3.82 -12.49 -1.06
N LEU A 180 -5.01 -12.48 -1.66
CA LEU A 180 -5.32 -11.53 -2.73
C LEU A 180 -5.41 -10.10 -2.20
N LEU A 181 -6.00 -9.89 -1.00
CA LEU A 181 -6.01 -8.58 -0.36
C LEU A 181 -4.58 -8.06 -0.10
N ARG A 182 -3.70 -8.92 0.41
CA ARG A 182 -2.29 -8.55 0.63
C ARG A 182 -1.61 -8.21 -0.68
N LEU A 183 -1.82 -9.01 -1.72
CA LEU A 183 -1.25 -8.73 -3.03
C LEU A 183 -1.74 -7.38 -3.58
N HIS A 184 -3.02 -7.09 -3.44
CA HIS A 184 -3.58 -5.78 -3.78
C HIS A 184 -2.84 -4.66 -3.05
N GLN A 185 -2.70 -4.76 -1.73
CA GLN A 185 -1.97 -3.76 -0.94
C GLN A 185 -0.52 -3.58 -1.37
N ARG A 186 0.19 -4.67 -1.69
CA ARG A 186 1.58 -4.63 -2.17
C ARG A 186 1.71 -3.95 -3.52
N THR A 187 0.69 -4.04 -4.38
CA THR A 187 0.69 -3.35 -5.68
C THR A 187 0.20 -1.91 -5.62
N VAL A 188 -0.72 -1.58 -4.71
CA VAL A 188 -1.23 -0.20 -4.51
C VAL A 188 -0.25 0.64 -3.70
N LEU A 189 0.25 0.12 -2.57
CA LEU A 189 1.15 0.83 -1.67
C LEU A 189 2.63 0.69 -2.07
N GLY A 190 2.93 -0.22 -3.01
CA GLY A 190 4.26 -0.61 -3.45
C GLY A 190 4.92 -1.66 -2.55
N MET A 191 5.94 -2.33 -3.07
CA MET A 191 6.66 -3.38 -2.34
C MET A 191 7.52 -2.77 -1.22
N PRO A 192 7.26 -3.07 0.07
CA PRO A 192 7.94 -2.37 1.17
C PRO A 192 9.45 -2.55 1.20
N ARG A 193 9.97 -3.74 0.84
CA ARG A 193 11.43 -3.98 0.76
C ARG A 193 12.14 -3.13 -0.30
N ASN A 194 11.42 -2.66 -1.32
CA ASN A 194 11.94 -1.80 -2.38
C ASN A 194 11.73 -0.30 -2.08
N GLN A 195 11.18 0.03 -0.91
CA GLN A 195 10.92 1.40 -0.48
C GLN A 195 11.92 1.76 0.61
N PRO A 196 13.08 2.34 0.24
CA PRO A 196 14.04 2.74 1.25
C PRO A 196 13.44 3.78 2.18
N LEU A 197 13.71 3.69 3.48
CA LEU A 197 13.16 4.63 4.45
C LEU A 197 14.17 4.93 5.56
N LYS A 198 14.70 6.15 5.56
CA LYS A 198 15.67 6.61 6.57
C LYS A 198 14.91 7.54 7.53
N VAL A 199 14.54 7.02 8.69
CA VAL A 199 13.66 7.71 9.64
C VAL A 199 14.49 8.33 10.77
N LEU A 200 14.33 9.63 10.96
CA LEU A 200 14.68 10.29 12.22
C LEU A 200 13.51 10.15 13.20
N ALA A 201 13.65 9.27 14.19
CA ALA A 201 12.57 8.90 15.10
C ALA A 201 12.70 9.61 16.46
N PHE A 202 11.78 10.50 16.79
CA PHE A 202 11.77 11.27 18.04
C PHE A 202 10.36 11.32 18.67
N ASP A 203 9.59 10.26 18.47
CA ASP A 203 8.25 9.99 19.04
C ASP A 203 8.26 9.61 20.53
N HIS A 204 9.41 9.70 21.19
CA HIS A 204 9.57 9.35 22.60
C HIS A 204 8.83 10.36 23.47
N ARG A 205 8.09 9.90 24.48
CA ARG A 205 7.33 10.74 25.43
C ARG A 205 7.85 10.54 26.85
N ARG A 206 7.57 9.36 27.42
CA ARG A 206 7.94 8.98 28.79
C ARG A 206 9.40 9.25 29.16
N LEU A 207 10.34 8.94 28.26
CA LEU A 207 11.76 9.18 28.51
C LEU A 207 12.09 10.68 28.71
N PHE A 208 11.49 11.56 27.91
CA PHE A 208 11.66 13.00 28.06
C PHE A 208 10.98 13.50 29.34
N GLU A 209 9.78 13.00 29.64
CA GLU A 209 9.03 13.36 30.86
C GLU A 209 9.79 12.96 32.13
N GLU A 210 10.32 11.74 32.18
CA GLU A 210 11.17 11.26 33.28
C GLU A 210 12.43 12.13 33.42
N SER A 211 13.08 12.50 32.32
CA SER A 211 14.21 13.43 32.33
C SER A 211 13.84 14.82 32.84
N CYS A 212 12.69 15.37 32.43
CA CYS A 212 12.21 16.65 32.91
C CYS A 212 11.92 16.60 34.42
N SER A 213 11.31 15.51 34.90
CA SER A 213 11.05 15.31 36.32
C SER A 213 12.32 15.22 37.14
N LEU A 214 13.35 14.52 36.65
CA LEU A 214 14.64 14.37 37.35
C LEU A 214 15.44 15.68 37.41
N GLN A 215 15.32 16.53 36.38
CA GLN A 215 16.00 17.82 36.30
C GLN A 215 15.15 18.99 36.84
N GLU A 216 13.93 18.70 37.32
CA GLU A 216 12.97 19.71 37.80
C GLU A 216 12.66 20.82 36.78
N ILE A 217 12.61 20.47 35.49
CA ILE A 217 12.29 21.41 34.39
C ILE A 217 10.89 21.15 33.81
N SER A 218 10.33 22.18 33.16
CA SER A 218 9.02 22.09 32.52
C SER A 218 9.01 21.15 31.29
N THR A 219 7.96 20.34 31.16
CA THR A 219 7.71 19.51 29.96
C THR A 219 7.52 20.33 28.69
N THR A 220 7.28 21.64 28.79
CA THR A 220 7.28 22.55 27.62
C THR A 220 8.63 22.60 26.90
N GLN A 221 9.72 22.24 27.57
CA GLN A 221 11.05 22.12 26.96
C GLN A 221 11.11 20.96 25.96
N ILE A 222 10.27 19.93 26.11
CA ILE A 222 10.22 18.78 25.21
C ILE A 222 9.78 19.23 23.81
N SER A 223 8.69 19.99 23.72
CA SER A 223 8.22 20.54 22.44
C SER A 223 9.22 21.49 21.80
N LYS A 224 9.88 22.35 22.60
CA LYS A 224 10.94 23.24 22.10
C LYS A 224 12.10 22.45 21.51
N PHE A 225 12.58 21.43 22.23
CA PHE A 225 13.67 20.59 21.75
C PHE A 225 13.29 19.81 20.49
N LYS A 226 12.09 19.22 20.43
CA LYS A 226 11.61 18.51 19.23
C LYS A 226 11.53 19.42 18.01
N GLN A 227 11.19 20.70 18.19
CA GLN A 227 11.27 21.67 17.10
C GLN A 227 12.72 21.84 16.61
N LEU A 228 13.71 21.91 17.51
CA LEU A 228 15.13 22.00 17.13
C LEU A 228 15.61 20.72 16.40
N VAL A 229 15.15 19.54 16.83
CA VAL A 229 15.40 18.27 16.11
C VAL A 229 14.82 18.32 14.70
N PHE A 230 13.60 18.85 14.55
CA PHE A 230 12.95 19.00 13.26
C PHE A 230 13.65 20.04 12.35
N GLU A 231 14.17 21.14 12.89
CA GLU A 231 15.02 22.06 12.13
C GLU A 231 16.30 21.37 11.62
N GLY A 232 16.93 20.52 12.43
CA GLY A 232 18.06 19.69 12.00
C GLY A 232 17.69 18.70 10.90
N PHE A 233 16.53 18.05 11.01
CA PHE A 233 15.99 17.20 9.94
C PHE A 233 15.79 17.96 8.62
N LYS A 234 15.21 19.16 8.67
CA LYS A 234 14.97 19.99 7.49
C LYS A 234 16.28 20.38 6.77
N GLN A 235 17.36 20.61 7.52
CA GLN A 235 18.68 20.87 6.94
C GLN A 235 19.15 19.66 6.11
N VAL A 236 19.16 18.47 6.70
CA VAL A 236 19.57 17.23 6.02
C VAL A 236 18.67 16.93 4.82
N ASN A 237 17.35 17.11 4.95
CA ASN A 237 16.42 16.89 3.85
C ASN A 237 16.65 17.82 2.66
N LYS A 238 17.02 19.07 2.92
CA LYS A 238 17.35 20.03 1.87
C LYS A 238 18.64 19.65 1.13
N GLU A 239 19.61 19.10 1.84
CA GLU A 239 20.90 18.67 1.29
C GLU A 239 20.81 17.32 0.54
N ASN A 240 19.78 16.52 0.83
CA ASN A 240 19.58 15.19 0.25
C ASN A 240 18.19 15.04 -0.41
N PRO A 241 17.84 15.82 -1.46
CA PRO A 241 16.49 15.84 -2.02
C PRO A 241 16.06 14.53 -2.70
N GLU A 242 17.04 13.71 -3.12
CA GLU A 242 16.79 12.41 -3.75
C GLU A 242 16.66 11.26 -2.74
N GLU A 243 16.97 11.52 -1.46
CA GLU A 243 16.91 10.51 -0.42
C GLU A 243 15.49 10.35 0.14
N ALA A 244 15.06 9.10 0.31
CA ALA A 244 13.78 8.78 0.94
C ALA A 244 13.88 8.95 2.47
N LEU A 245 13.84 10.21 2.91
CA LEU A 245 13.89 10.58 4.31
C LEU A 245 12.49 10.59 4.94
N ALA A 246 12.45 10.32 6.24
CA ALA A 246 11.24 10.28 7.01
C ALA A 246 11.44 10.86 8.41
N LEU A 247 10.38 11.41 8.97
CA LEU A 247 10.31 11.73 10.39
C LEU A 247 9.25 10.87 11.08
N LEU A 248 9.50 10.52 12.34
CA LEU A 248 8.54 9.85 13.20
C LEU A 248 8.44 10.64 14.50
N VAL A 249 7.28 11.26 14.73
CA VAL A 249 7.05 12.19 15.85
C VAL A 249 5.67 11.96 16.45
N ASP A 250 5.55 12.09 17.77
CA ASP A 250 4.29 11.95 18.50
C ASP A 250 3.41 13.22 18.39
N PRO A 251 2.09 13.05 18.42
CA PRO A 251 1.17 14.18 18.34
C PRO A 251 1.10 15.03 19.61
N GLU A 252 1.59 14.54 20.75
CA GLU A 252 1.49 15.23 22.04
C GLU A 252 2.48 16.38 22.15
N PHE A 253 3.78 16.12 21.93
CA PHE A 253 4.80 17.16 21.99
C PHE A 253 5.22 17.68 20.62
N GLY A 254 4.90 16.97 19.54
CA GLY A 254 5.24 17.32 18.16
C GLY A 254 4.06 17.72 17.28
N GLY A 255 2.91 18.10 17.87
CA GLY A 255 1.72 18.46 17.11
C GLY A 255 1.94 19.59 16.09
N SER A 256 2.72 20.62 16.42
CA SER A 256 3.08 21.69 15.48
C SER A 256 3.94 21.19 14.32
N ILE A 257 4.87 20.27 14.60
CA ILE A 257 5.75 19.65 13.60
C ILE A 257 4.91 18.83 12.62
N LEU A 258 3.94 18.05 13.11
CA LEU A 258 3.01 17.30 12.27
C LEU A 258 2.20 18.21 11.35
N GLN A 259 1.70 19.34 11.86
CA GLN A 259 0.97 20.32 11.04
C GLN A 259 1.84 20.92 9.93
N GLU A 260 3.08 21.29 10.23
CA GLU A 260 4.03 21.78 9.22
C GLU A 260 4.41 20.69 8.21
N SER A 261 4.58 19.45 8.68
CA SER A 261 4.99 18.29 7.89
C SER A 261 3.91 17.76 6.94
N ALA A 262 2.65 18.20 7.08
CA ALA A 262 1.55 17.78 6.20
C ALA A 262 1.80 18.13 4.72
N TYR A 263 2.66 19.11 4.45
CA TYR A 263 3.03 19.57 3.11
C TYR A 263 4.52 19.34 2.79
N GLY A 264 5.23 18.56 3.62
CA GLY A 264 6.65 18.28 3.45
C GLY A 264 6.93 17.34 2.27
N GLY A 265 8.06 17.55 1.58
CA GLY A 265 8.57 16.67 0.52
C GLY A 265 9.29 15.42 1.05
N TYR A 266 8.83 14.85 2.16
CA TYR A 266 9.42 13.71 2.86
C TYR A 266 8.33 12.86 3.51
N HIS A 267 8.67 11.65 3.96
CA HIS A 267 7.70 10.77 4.60
C HIS A 267 7.45 11.16 6.07
N VAL A 268 6.23 10.92 6.54
CA VAL A 268 5.84 11.21 7.92
C VAL A 268 5.20 9.98 8.55
N GLY A 269 5.71 9.62 9.72
CA GLY A 269 5.18 8.57 10.57
C GLY A 269 4.55 9.16 11.82
N MET A 270 3.44 8.57 12.25
CA MET A 270 2.76 8.96 13.48
C MET A 270 2.54 7.73 14.38
N PRO A 271 3.02 7.73 15.64
CA PRO A 271 2.66 6.71 16.61
C PRO A 271 1.19 6.86 17.00
N ILE A 272 0.49 5.76 17.23
CA ILE A 272 -0.92 5.80 17.66
C ILE A 272 -1.14 5.13 19.02
N GLU A 273 -0.11 4.53 19.59
CA GLU A 273 -0.13 3.89 20.89
C GLU A 273 0.13 4.86 22.05
N ARG A 274 -0.47 4.59 23.21
CA ARG A 274 -0.10 5.22 24.48
C ARG A 274 1.24 4.67 24.96
N SER A 275 2.16 5.58 25.29
CA SER A 275 3.51 5.25 25.72
C SER A 275 3.49 4.34 26.97
N GLY A 276 4.12 3.17 26.87
CA GLY A 276 4.26 2.23 27.99
C GLY A 276 3.00 1.43 28.34
N SER A 277 1.94 1.48 27.53
CA SER A 277 0.74 0.67 27.75
C SER A 277 0.97 -0.82 27.43
N PHE A 278 0.43 -1.70 28.27
CA PHE A 278 0.34 -3.14 28.02
C PHE A 278 -0.91 -3.71 28.71
N PRO A 279 -1.87 -4.31 27.98
CA PRO A 279 -1.97 -4.39 26.52
C PRO A 279 -1.98 -3.02 25.82
N VAL A 280 -1.68 -2.98 24.52
CA VAL A 280 -1.48 -1.71 23.79
C VAL A 280 -2.76 -0.88 23.72
N GLU A 281 -2.74 0.31 24.29
CA GLU A 281 -3.85 1.27 24.25
C GLU A 281 -3.62 2.33 23.17
N TRP A 282 -4.70 2.86 22.60
CA TRP A 282 -4.63 3.89 21.56
C TRP A 282 -4.64 5.30 22.17
N LEU A 283 -3.99 6.24 21.49
CA LEU A 283 -3.96 7.67 21.84
C LEU A 283 -5.35 8.34 21.78
N THR A 284 -6.30 7.70 21.12
CA THR A 284 -7.65 8.19 20.90
C THR A 284 -8.68 7.35 21.63
N GLU A 285 -9.69 8.00 22.19
CA GLU A 285 -10.91 7.35 22.68
C GLU A 285 -11.95 7.17 21.57
N LYS A 286 -11.78 7.87 20.44
CA LYS A 286 -12.62 7.70 19.24
C LYS A 286 -12.31 6.37 18.56
N ASN A 287 -13.16 6.00 17.61
CA ASN A 287 -12.88 4.88 16.73
C ASN A 287 -11.56 5.14 15.95
N LEU A 288 -10.71 4.10 15.82
CA LEU A 288 -9.46 4.17 15.05
C LEU A 288 -9.66 4.66 13.61
N TYR A 289 -10.76 4.27 12.96
CA TYR A 289 -11.07 4.71 11.60
C TYR A 289 -11.25 6.23 11.54
N GLU A 290 -12.06 6.79 12.45
CA GLU A 290 -12.29 8.23 12.55
C GLU A 290 -11.02 9.00 12.88
N TYR A 291 -10.13 8.41 13.67
CA TYR A 291 -8.86 9.03 14.02
C TYR A 291 -7.89 9.06 12.83
N LEU A 292 -7.72 7.93 12.12
CA LEU A 292 -6.76 7.81 11.03
C LEU A 292 -7.20 8.51 9.73
N VAL A 293 -8.51 8.65 9.49
CA VAL A 293 -9.02 9.37 8.30
C VAL A 293 -8.73 10.88 8.37
N GLN A 294 -8.53 11.44 9.57
CA GLN A 294 -8.17 12.85 9.75
C GLN A 294 -6.70 13.14 9.42
N CYS A 295 -5.86 12.11 9.37
CA CYS A 295 -4.45 12.24 9.01
C CYS A 295 -4.27 12.19 7.48
N PRO A 296 -3.29 12.94 6.93
CA PRO A 296 -2.95 12.85 5.51
C PRO A 296 -2.71 11.41 5.06
N SER A 297 -3.18 11.06 3.87
CA SER A 297 -3.13 9.68 3.38
C SER A 297 -1.74 9.14 3.07
N THR A 298 -0.79 10.03 2.87
CA THR A 298 0.62 9.71 2.64
C THR A 298 1.36 9.30 3.91
N TRP A 299 0.80 9.58 5.10
CA TRP A 299 1.45 9.28 6.37
C TRP A 299 1.34 7.79 6.70
N PHE A 300 2.39 7.23 7.29
CA PHE A 300 2.38 5.85 7.77
C PHE A 300 2.03 5.80 9.26
N VAL A 301 1.33 4.74 9.64
CA VAL A 301 0.94 4.46 11.02
C VAL A 301 2.04 3.67 11.68
N LYS A 302 2.50 4.11 12.85
CA LYS A 302 3.47 3.36 13.65
C LYS A 302 2.82 2.86 14.94
N VAL A 303 3.15 1.63 15.34
CA VAL A 303 2.76 1.08 16.63
C VAL A 303 3.93 0.34 17.27
N LEU A 304 4.29 0.70 18.50
CA LEU A 304 5.12 -0.14 19.37
C LEU A 304 4.29 -1.30 19.93
N TRP A 305 4.81 -2.50 19.75
CA TRP A 305 4.11 -3.73 20.04
C TRP A 305 4.93 -4.64 20.94
N ASN A 306 4.59 -4.63 22.23
CA ASN A 306 5.16 -5.54 23.22
C ASN A 306 4.53 -6.93 23.07
N TYR A 307 5.31 -7.92 22.62
CA TYR A 307 4.82 -9.28 22.40
C TYR A 307 5.94 -10.31 22.55
N HIS A 308 5.61 -11.50 23.06
CA HIS A 308 6.55 -12.62 23.18
C HIS A 308 5.80 -13.96 23.16
N PRO A 309 6.35 -15.04 22.57
CA PRO A 309 5.69 -16.34 22.48
C PRO A 309 5.22 -16.92 23.82
N HIS A 310 5.97 -16.63 24.89
CA HIS A 310 5.70 -17.06 26.27
C HIS A 310 4.86 -16.08 27.09
N LEU A 311 4.22 -15.07 26.49
CA LEU A 311 3.20 -14.30 27.19
C LEU A 311 2.03 -15.20 27.59
N GLU A 312 1.33 -14.84 28.67
CA GLU A 312 0.09 -15.52 29.04
C GLU A 312 -0.92 -15.49 27.89
N ALA A 313 -1.66 -16.60 27.72
CA ALA A 313 -2.53 -16.81 26.57
C ALA A 313 -3.60 -15.71 26.42
N THR A 314 -4.13 -15.21 27.54
CA THR A 314 -5.09 -14.09 27.58
C THR A 314 -4.48 -12.82 27.00
N HIS A 315 -3.28 -12.44 27.43
CA HIS A 315 -2.56 -11.28 26.90
C HIS A 315 -2.21 -11.46 25.41
N LYS A 316 -1.83 -12.67 24.98
CA LYS A 316 -1.56 -12.94 23.55
C LYS A 316 -2.81 -12.72 22.69
N LEU A 317 -3.93 -13.30 23.10
CA LEU A 317 -5.21 -13.17 22.38
C LEU A 317 -5.67 -11.71 22.33
N GLU A 318 -5.57 -10.98 23.44
CA GLU A 318 -5.96 -9.57 23.50
C GLU A 318 -5.09 -8.70 22.60
N GLN A 319 -3.77 -8.86 22.65
CA GLN A 319 -2.85 -8.19 21.75
C GLN A 319 -3.23 -8.50 20.29
N LEU A 320 -3.28 -9.77 19.89
CA LEU A 320 -3.58 -10.15 18.50
C LEU A 320 -4.94 -9.63 18.01
N ALA A 321 -5.95 -9.58 18.88
CA ALA A 321 -7.25 -8.99 18.56
C ALA A 321 -7.15 -7.47 18.31
N ARG A 322 -6.40 -6.74 19.13
CA ARG A 322 -6.16 -5.29 18.96
C ARG A 322 -5.40 -5.02 17.65
N LEU A 323 -4.37 -5.81 17.34
CA LEU A 323 -3.60 -5.68 16.09
C LEU A 323 -4.45 -6.00 14.85
N ARG A 324 -5.31 -7.04 14.91
CA ARG A 324 -6.24 -7.36 13.82
C ARG A 324 -7.18 -6.21 13.50
N LYS A 325 -7.74 -5.56 14.54
CA LYS A 325 -8.61 -4.40 14.36
C LYS A 325 -7.84 -3.23 13.72
N LEU A 326 -6.61 -2.98 14.16
CA LEU A 326 -5.78 -1.94 13.55
C LEU A 326 -5.47 -2.24 12.08
N GLN A 327 -5.05 -3.47 11.75
CA GLN A 327 -4.76 -3.87 10.39
C GLN A 327 -6.00 -3.67 9.50
N SER A 328 -7.19 -4.13 9.92
CA SER A 328 -8.41 -3.92 9.11
C SER A 328 -8.72 -2.45 8.82
N VAL A 329 -8.37 -1.54 9.72
CA VAL A 329 -8.55 -0.10 9.51
C VAL A 329 -7.48 0.44 8.57
N CYS A 330 -6.22 0.00 8.71
CA CYS A 330 -5.15 0.38 7.80
C CYS A 330 -5.42 -0.12 6.38
N ASP A 331 -5.90 -1.36 6.24
CA ASP A 331 -6.27 -1.98 4.97
C ASP A 331 -7.37 -1.17 4.28
N ALA A 332 -8.44 -0.82 5.00
CA ALA A 332 -9.56 -0.05 4.47
C ALA A 332 -9.20 1.39 4.08
N LEU A 333 -8.20 1.99 4.74
CA LEU A 333 -7.72 3.35 4.48
C LEU A 333 -6.47 3.40 3.61
N GLU A 334 -6.01 2.25 3.09
CA GLU A 334 -4.77 2.11 2.32
C GLU A 334 -3.57 2.76 3.05
N ARG A 335 -3.44 2.50 4.35
CA ARG A 335 -2.36 3.04 5.20
C ARG A 335 -1.23 2.03 5.34
N ARG A 336 0.00 2.51 5.20
CA ARG A 336 1.20 1.71 5.52
C ARG A 336 1.32 1.58 7.04
N LEU A 337 1.29 0.35 7.54
CA LEU A 337 1.49 0.03 8.96
C LEU A 337 2.96 -0.37 9.22
N MET A 338 3.63 0.38 10.08
CA MET A 338 4.91 0.03 10.67
C MET A 338 4.69 -0.56 12.07
N LEU A 339 5.03 -1.83 12.25
CA LEU A 339 4.91 -2.52 13.53
C LEU A 339 6.29 -2.66 14.17
N GLU A 340 6.50 -1.97 15.29
CA GLU A 340 7.73 -2.03 16.07
C GLU A 340 7.63 -3.15 17.11
N MET A 341 8.23 -4.31 16.79
CA MET A 341 8.20 -5.48 17.68
C MET A 341 9.24 -5.34 18.78
N ILE A 342 8.78 -5.32 20.03
CA ILE A 342 9.63 -5.28 21.22
C ILE A 342 9.34 -6.50 22.09
N LEU A 343 10.39 -7.25 22.42
CA LEU A 343 10.28 -8.34 23.38
C LEU A 343 10.27 -7.74 24.81
N PRO A 344 9.26 -8.05 25.65
CA PRO A 344 9.12 -7.47 26.99
C PRO A 344 10.31 -7.75 27.91
N GLU A 345 10.56 -6.85 28.86
CA GLU A 345 11.54 -7.06 29.93
C GLU A 345 11.23 -8.32 30.78
N GLY A 346 12.27 -8.95 31.31
CA GLY A 346 12.15 -10.16 32.13
C GLY A 346 11.95 -11.46 31.35
N LEU A 347 11.75 -11.40 30.03
CA LEU A 347 11.70 -12.55 29.13
C LEU A 347 12.99 -12.64 28.29
N ARG A 348 13.20 -13.78 27.64
CA ARG A 348 14.35 -14.02 26.74
C ARG A 348 14.22 -13.16 25.48
N LYS A 349 15.30 -12.47 25.07
CA LYS A 349 15.25 -11.43 24.01
C LYS A 349 16.12 -11.66 22.77
N ASP A 350 16.49 -12.90 22.47
CA ASP A 350 17.32 -13.17 21.29
C ASP A 350 16.55 -13.23 19.96
N GLY A 351 17.31 -13.31 18.87
CA GLY A 351 16.77 -13.36 17.51
C GLY A 351 15.82 -14.55 17.28
N GLY A 352 16.04 -15.68 17.96
CA GLY A 352 15.15 -16.84 17.87
C GLY A 352 13.77 -16.57 18.47
N MET A 353 13.71 -15.88 19.61
CA MET A 353 12.43 -15.45 20.20
C MET A 353 11.75 -14.35 19.37
N LEU A 354 12.52 -13.45 18.78
CA LEU A 354 11.99 -12.44 17.86
C LEU A 354 11.36 -13.09 16.63
N ALA A 355 12.05 -14.05 16.01
CA ALA A 355 11.54 -14.78 14.85
C ALA A 355 10.22 -15.49 15.17
N LYS A 356 10.15 -16.20 16.31
CA LYS A 356 8.92 -16.87 16.76
C LYS A 356 7.78 -15.89 17.07
N ALA A 357 8.09 -14.73 17.66
CA ALA A 357 7.09 -13.70 17.92
C ALA A 357 6.43 -13.21 16.62
N ILE A 358 7.24 -12.99 15.58
CA ILE A 358 6.75 -12.57 14.26
C ILE A 358 6.02 -13.71 13.55
N GLU A 359 6.50 -14.95 13.67
CA GLU A 359 5.84 -16.15 13.15
C GLU A 359 4.40 -16.28 13.70
N GLU A 360 4.20 -16.15 15.02
CA GLU A 360 2.85 -16.16 15.62
C GLU A 360 1.97 -15.02 15.06
N VAL A 361 2.51 -13.83 14.79
CA VAL A 361 1.76 -12.73 14.17
C VAL A 361 1.31 -13.09 12.74
N TYR A 362 2.20 -13.68 11.94
CA TYR A 362 1.88 -14.12 10.57
C TYR A 362 0.88 -15.28 10.53
N GLU A 363 0.99 -16.25 11.45
CA GLU A 363 0.02 -17.35 11.58
C GLU A 363 -1.40 -16.83 11.84
N HIS A 364 -1.52 -15.68 12.51
CA HIS A 364 -2.78 -14.98 12.75
C HIS A 364 -3.26 -14.09 11.59
N GLN A 365 -2.62 -14.21 10.43
CA GLN A 365 -2.89 -13.45 9.19
C GLN A 365 -2.64 -11.95 9.30
N LEU A 366 -1.65 -11.54 10.10
CA LEU A 366 -1.31 -10.15 10.33
C LEU A 366 0.02 -9.83 9.63
N PHE A 367 0.00 -8.91 8.67
CA PHE A 367 1.10 -8.60 7.76
C PHE A 367 1.33 -7.09 7.70
N PRO A 368 2.23 -6.53 8.53
CA PRO A 368 2.53 -5.10 8.45
C PRO A 368 3.23 -4.76 7.12
N HIS A 369 3.22 -3.47 6.78
CA HIS A 369 3.99 -2.95 5.65
C HIS A 369 5.48 -2.96 5.97
N TRP A 370 5.84 -2.51 7.18
CA TRP A 370 7.20 -2.58 7.69
C TRP A 370 7.26 -3.20 9.07
N TRP A 371 8.26 -4.03 9.29
CA TRP A 371 8.73 -4.35 10.63
C TRP A 371 9.78 -3.34 11.07
N LYS A 372 9.61 -2.77 12.27
CA LYS A 372 10.66 -1.99 12.94
C LYS A 372 11.30 -2.83 14.04
N LEU A 373 12.55 -3.23 13.89
CA LEU A 373 13.17 -4.30 14.69
C LEU A 373 14.53 -3.93 15.25
N ASN A 374 14.89 -4.56 16.37
CA ASN A 374 16.28 -4.59 16.80
C ASN A 374 17.11 -5.43 15.81
N PRO A 375 18.30 -4.95 15.41
CA PRO A 375 19.25 -5.79 14.69
C PRO A 375 19.72 -6.94 15.60
N THR A 376 20.09 -8.07 14.99
CA THR A 376 20.74 -9.18 15.70
C THR A 376 22.25 -8.94 15.77
N ASP A 377 22.91 -9.54 16.77
CA ASP A 377 24.35 -9.33 16.97
C ASP A 377 25.20 -10.14 15.99
N THR A 378 24.65 -11.21 15.42
CA THR A 378 25.36 -12.12 14.52
C THR A 378 24.68 -12.27 13.16
N GLN A 379 25.49 -12.57 12.14
CA GLN A 379 25.01 -12.87 10.78
C GLN A 379 24.11 -14.11 10.76
N ALA A 380 24.49 -15.17 11.47
CA ALA A 380 23.75 -16.43 11.49
C ALA A 380 22.32 -16.26 12.05
N GLU A 381 22.13 -15.43 13.08
CA GLU A 381 20.80 -15.11 13.60
C GLU A 381 19.98 -14.30 12.59
N TRP A 382 20.61 -13.37 11.88
CA TRP A 382 19.93 -12.57 10.85
C TRP A 382 19.50 -13.42 9.65
N ASP A 383 20.34 -14.35 9.21
CA ASP A 383 20.02 -15.29 8.12
C ASP A 383 18.85 -16.20 8.50
N GLN A 384 18.82 -16.71 9.74
CA GLN A 384 17.69 -17.50 10.24
C GLN A 384 16.39 -16.70 10.30
N PHE A 385 16.48 -15.45 10.76
CA PHE A 385 15.34 -14.55 10.83
C PHE A 385 14.77 -14.24 9.43
N THR A 386 15.65 -13.96 8.46
CA THR A 386 15.25 -13.61 7.10
C THR A 386 14.71 -14.81 6.32
N ALA A 387 15.23 -16.02 6.57
CA ALA A 387 14.63 -17.25 6.04
C ALA A 387 13.20 -17.49 6.56
N MET A 388 12.86 -17.01 7.76
CA MET A 388 11.47 -17.01 8.24
C MET A 388 10.63 -15.98 7.47
N LEU A 389 11.14 -14.76 7.25
CA LEU A 389 10.44 -13.75 6.45
C LEU A 389 10.17 -14.23 5.02
N ASP A 390 11.14 -14.84 4.34
CA ASP A 390 10.99 -15.39 2.99
C ASP A 390 9.85 -16.40 2.89
N ARG A 391 9.59 -17.18 3.96
CA ARG A 391 8.53 -18.18 4.00
C ARG A 391 7.13 -17.55 4.13
N TYR A 392 7.00 -16.48 4.89
CA TYR A 392 5.69 -15.90 5.23
C TYR A 392 5.33 -14.64 4.42
N ASP A 393 6.32 -13.78 4.16
CA ASP A 393 6.14 -12.46 3.55
C ASP A 393 7.44 -12.00 2.85
N PRO A 394 7.77 -12.58 1.68
CA PRO A 394 9.02 -12.29 0.96
C PRO A 394 9.16 -10.82 0.55
N GLU A 395 8.07 -10.04 0.54
CA GLU A 395 8.04 -8.64 0.12
C GLU A 395 8.14 -7.65 1.28
N VAL A 396 8.09 -8.12 2.54
CA VAL A 396 8.13 -7.26 3.72
C VAL A 396 9.44 -6.48 3.81
N GLY A 397 9.33 -5.24 4.24
CA GLY A 397 10.47 -4.38 4.52
C GLY A 397 10.81 -4.38 6.00
N VAL A 398 12.10 -4.41 6.32
CA VAL A 398 12.64 -4.33 7.67
C VAL A 398 13.37 -3.01 7.84
N ILE A 399 12.95 -2.26 8.84
CA ILE A 399 13.51 -1.00 9.29
C ILE A 399 14.20 -1.23 10.63
N VAL A 400 15.51 -1.03 10.73
CA VAL A 400 16.23 -1.33 11.97
C VAL A 400 16.28 -0.14 12.92
N LEU A 401 16.14 -0.42 14.22
CA LEU A 401 16.17 0.60 15.27
C LEU A 401 17.54 0.65 15.97
N GLY A 402 17.86 1.79 16.60
CA GLY A 402 19.20 2.03 17.16
C GLY A 402 19.40 1.76 18.65
N ASN A 403 18.33 1.66 19.45
CA ASN A 403 18.36 1.42 20.90
C ASN A 403 19.38 2.24 21.73
N ASN A 404 19.67 3.50 21.34
CA ASN A 404 20.70 4.34 21.97
C ASN A 404 22.12 3.74 21.93
N ALA A 405 22.41 2.90 20.94
CA ALA A 405 23.72 2.34 20.68
C ALA A 405 24.74 3.41 20.24
N PRO A 406 26.05 3.19 20.49
CA PRO A 406 27.11 4.03 19.95
C PRO A 406 27.30 3.84 18.43
N LEU A 407 27.82 4.86 17.76
CA LEU A 407 28.08 4.88 16.30
C LEU A 407 28.77 3.62 15.76
N LYS A 408 29.83 3.15 16.43
CA LYS A 408 30.60 1.96 16.00
C LYS A 408 29.75 0.68 15.89
N GLN A 409 28.68 0.58 16.67
CA GLN A 409 27.80 -0.59 16.62
C GLN A 409 26.93 -0.61 15.35
N PHE A 410 26.57 0.57 14.82
CA PHE A 410 25.79 0.69 13.58
C PHE A 410 26.55 0.21 12.35
N GLU A 411 27.87 0.40 12.28
CA GLU A 411 28.70 -0.13 11.19
C GLU A 411 28.54 -1.66 11.06
N GLN A 412 28.64 -2.37 12.19
CA GLN A 412 28.47 -3.81 12.22
C GLN A 412 27.02 -4.21 11.91
N TRP A 413 26.05 -3.57 12.56
CA TRP A 413 24.63 -3.90 12.38
C TRP A 413 24.17 -3.65 10.95
N PHE A 414 24.47 -2.51 10.35
CA PHE A 414 24.04 -2.22 8.98
C PHE A 414 24.68 -3.18 7.98
N ARG A 415 25.96 -3.56 8.16
CA ARG A 415 26.59 -4.59 7.32
C ARG A 415 25.86 -5.93 7.39
N ILE A 416 25.49 -6.39 8.60
CA ILE A 416 24.75 -7.64 8.79
C ILE A 416 23.36 -7.51 8.18
N VAL A 417 22.64 -6.45 8.54
CA VAL A 417 21.23 -6.26 8.18
C VAL A 417 21.04 -6.16 6.67
N ARG A 418 21.94 -5.42 5.99
CA ARG A 418 21.90 -5.20 4.54
C ARG A 418 22.52 -6.32 3.71
N SER A 419 22.94 -7.41 4.34
CA SER A 419 23.29 -8.64 3.61
C SER A 419 22.06 -9.35 3.02
N THR A 420 20.85 -8.95 3.41
CA THR A 420 19.59 -9.58 2.99
C THR A 420 18.66 -8.57 2.30
N PRO A 421 17.76 -9.03 1.39
CA PRO A 421 16.93 -8.14 0.58
C PRO A 421 15.78 -7.46 1.37
N HIS A 422 15.50 -7.90 2.59
CA HIS A 422 14.42 -7.34 3.40
C HIS A 422 14.77 -5.97 4.01
N ALA A 423 16.05 -5.70 4.24
CA ALA A 423 16.48 -4.49 4.90
C ALA A 423 16.35 -3.27 3.99
N CYS A 424 15.36 -2.42 4.24
CA CYS A 424 15.10 -1.23 3.44
C CYS A 424 15.41 0.09 4.16
N GLY A 425 15.77 0.07 5.44
CA GLY A 425 16.18 1.31 6.10
C GLY A 425 16.38 1.21 7.60
N PHE A 426 16.35 2.37 8.23
CA PHE A 426 16.52 2.50 9.68
C PHE A 426 15.55 3.51 10.27
N ALA A 427 15.26 3.36 11.56
CA ALA A 427 14.52 4.33 12.35
C ALA A 427 15.26 4.60 13.65
N ILE A 428 16.11 5.62 13.63
CA ILE A 428 17.06 5.91 14.71
C ILE A 428 16.68 7.23 15.38
N GLY A 429 16.71 7.21 16.71
CA GLY A 429 16.30 8.32 17.55
C GLY A 429 17.36 8.69 18.57
N ARG A 430 17.31 8.05 19.74
CA ARG A 430 18.14 8.39 20.90
C ARG A 430 19.64 8.49 20.60
N SER A 431 20.19 7.61 19.75
CA SER A 431 21.59 7.69 19.33
C SER A 431 21.96 9.00 18.62
N ILE A 432 20.98 9.71 18.05
CA ILE A 432 21.14 11.02 17.40
C ILE A 432 20.87 12.14 18.42
N PHE A 433 19.72 12.12 19.10
CA PHE A 433 19.23 13.29 19.85
C PHE A 433 19.41 13.24 21.36
N TRP A 434 19.76 12.10 21.98
CA TRP A 434 19.67 11.99 23.45
C TRP A 434 20.73 12.81 24.18
N GLU A 435 21.97 12.80 23.72
CA GLU A 435 23.01 13.68 24.27
C GLU A 435 22.71 15.16 23.98
N PRO A 436 22.32 15.59 22.76
CA PRO A 436 21.85 16.96 22.52
C PRO A 436 20.67 17.38 23.40
N TRP A 437 19.78 16.45 23.77
CA TRP A 437 18.71 16.73 24.72
C TRP A 437 19.26 17.06 26.11
N LEU A 438 20.19 16.25 26.62
CA LEU A 438 20.81 16.46 27.93
C LEU A 438 21.54 17.80 27.97
N ASP A 439 22.27 18.14 26.91
CA ASP A 439 23.01 19.41 26.80
C ASP A 439 22.09 20.63 26.69
N PHE A 440 20.98 20.48 25.96
CA PHE A 440 19.94 21.51 25.87
C PHE A 440 19.23 21.72 27.21
N SER A 441 18.87 20.61 27.88
CA SER A 441 18.08 20.66 29.11
C SER A 441 18.89 21.15 30.31
N SER A 442 20.20 20.87 30.35
CA SER A 442 21.14 21.40 31.34
C SER A 442 21.57 22.85 31.07
N GLY A 443 21.32 23.37 29.86
CA GLY A 443 21.84 24.67 29.42
C GLY A 443 23.34 24.67 29.08
N THR A 444 23.94 23.50 28.89
CA THR A 444 25.36 23.36 28.51
C THR A 444 25.59 23.83 27.06
N VAL A 445 24.61 23.65 26.17
CA VAL A 445 24.67 24.06 24.77
C VAL A 445 23.53 25.03 24.44
N GLU A 446 23.85 26.09 23.71
CA GLU A 446 22.84 27.05 23.25
C GLU A 446 21.84 26.39 22.28
N ALA A 447 20.56 26.74 22.41
CA ALA A 447 19.49 26.18 21.59
C ALA A 447 19.74 26.30 20.08
N GLN A 448 20.43 27.38 19.64
CA GLN A 448 20.75 27.63 18.23
C GLN A 448 21.74 26.61 17.65
N ALA A 449 22.55 25.94 18.48
CA ALA A 449 23.51 24.94 18.01
C ALA A 449 22.89 23.55 17.83
N ILE A 450 21.77 23.26 18.51
CA ILE A 450 21.12 21.94 18.51
C ILE A 450 20.76 21.45 17.10
N PRO A 451 20.13 22.24 16.20
CA PRO A 451 19.79 21.78 14.86
C PRO A 451 21.00 21.27 14.06
N GLY A 452 22.15 21.95 14.18
CA GLY A 452 23.39 21.55 13.51
C GLY A 452 23.95 20.22 14.04
N LEU A 453 23.92 20.01 15.36
CA LEU A 453 24.33 18.74 15.98
C LEU A 453 23.44 17.58 15.54
N ILE A 454 22.12 17.80 15.45
CA ILE A 454 21.17 16.81 14.97
C ILE A 454 21.41 16.49 13.50
N ALA A 455 21.60 17.52 12.66
CA ALA A 455 21.86 17.37 11.24
C ALA A 455 23.13 16.55 10.99
N GLU A 456 24.23 16.89 11.67
CA GLU A 456 25.51 16.18 11.54
C GLU A 456 25.36 14.69 11.89
N ARG A 457 24.79 14.39 13.06
CA ARG A 457 24.62 13.00 13.52
C ARG A 457 23.66 12.21 12.64
N TYR A 458 22.61 12.84 12.13
CA TYR A 458 21.66 12.19 11.25
C TYR A 458 22.28 11.92 9.87
N GLN A 459 23.05 12.87 9.32
CA GLN A 459 23.82 12.66 8.08
C GLN A 459 24.83 11.52 8.25
N GLN A 460 25.54 11.46 9.37
CA GLN A 460 26.46 10.34 9.67
C GLN A 460 25.73 8.98 9.63
N MET A 461 24.50 8.88 10.15
CA MET A 461 23.71 7.64 10.05
C MET A 461 23.31 7.30 8.61
N ILE A 462 22.96 8.31 7.80
CA ILE A 462 22.66 8.13 6.38
C ILE A 462 23.89 7.62 5.64
N ASP A 463 25.04 8.23 5.87
CA ASP A 463 26.30 7.85 5.24
C ASP A 463 26.69 6.42 5.65
N LEU A 464 26.65 6.09 6.94
CA LEU A 464 26.91 4.73 7.43
C LEU A 464 25.96 3.71 6.78
N TRP A 465 24.68 4.05 6.68
CA TRP A 465 23.72 3.21 5.98
C TRP A 465 24.16 3.04 4.53
N GLN A 466 24.43 4.10 3.77
CA GLN A 466 24.80 4.00 2.35
C GLN A 466 26.10 3.19 2.14
N HIS A 467 27.14 3.41 2.94
CA HIS A 467 28.45 2.75 2.80
C HIS A 467 28.44 1.27 3.16
N SER A 468 27.45 0.80 3.92
CA SER A 468 27.30 -0.62 4.29
C SER A 468 26.72 -1.51 3.16
N GLN A 469 26.65 -1.00 1.92
CA GLN A 469 26.27 -1.84 0.77
C GLN A 469 27.31 -2.93 0.52
N THR A 470 26.88 -4.18 0.61
CA THR A 470 27.54 -5.30 -0.06
C THR A 470 27.38 -5.09 -1.59
N PRO A 471 28.41 -5.36 -2.43
CA PRO A 471 28.27 -5.24 -3.89
C PRO A 471 27.10 -6.09 -4.39
N PRO A 472 26.38 -5.67 -5.44
CA PRO A 472 25.35 -6.51 -6.04
C PRO A 472 25.96 -7.83 -6.52
N ALA A 473 25.27 -8.94 -6.19
CA ALA A 473 25.60 -10.29 -6.64
C ALA A 473 25.37 -10.47 -8.15
#